data_AF-A0AAU4SV98-F1
#
_entry.id   AF-A0AAU4SV98-F1
#
_cell.length_a   1.000
_cell.length_b   1.000
_cell.length_c   1.000
_cell.angle_alpha   90.00
_cell.angle_beta   90.00
_cell.angle_gamma   90.00
#
_symmetry.space_group_name_H-M   'P 1'
#
loop_
_entity.id
_entity.type
_entity.pdbx_description
1 polymer ?
#
loop_
_entity_poly.entity_id
_entity_poly.type
_entity_poly.pdbx_seq_one_letter_code
_entity_poly.pdbx_strand_id
1 'polypeptide(L)'
;MTTALQPPLPSSPLLRLRLAPRAGMPRRIDGAWWPRSYELLVELPRLLAGLPQAWGHISSVTVNGATWSATPGRMLVFNQVVRLRRSTTMSAPDTVCLLAPSRGRWDLLVVPPDTLPDTAEPLMAAAVGDDPI
;
A
#
# COMPACT_ATOMS: atom_id res chain seq x y z
N MET A 1 -9.45 0.54 34.58
CA MET A 1 -8.53 -0.28 33.78
C MET A 1 -9.10 -0.42 32.37
N THR A 2 -8.21 -0.41 31.37
CA THR A 2 -8.41 -0.49 29.91
C THR A 2 -8.93 0.76 29.18
N THR A 3 -7.98 1.59 28.76
CA THR A 3 -8.14 2.56 27.68
C THR A 3 -7.87 1.86 26.35
N ALA A 4 -8.91 1.49 25.60
CA ALA A 4 -8.77 1.06 24.22
C ALA A 4 -8.47 2.30 23.36
N LEU A 5 -7.20 2.49 23.01
CA LEU A 5 -6.77 3.44 21.99
C LEU A 5 -7.25 2.92 20.63
N GLN A 6 -8.48 3.27 20.27
CA GLN A 6 -8.99 3.07 18.91
C GLN A 6 -8.16 3.99 17.99
N PRO A 7 -7.38 3.45 17.03
CA PRO A 7 -6.70 4.30 16.07
C PRO A 7 -7.78 5.00 15.22
N PRO A 8 -7.62 6.30 14.91
CA PRO A 8 -8.55 7.00 14.05
C PRO A 8 -8.49 6.31 12.67
N LEU A 9 -9.55 5.60 12.30
CA LEU A 9 -9.73 5.14 10.93
C LEU A 9 -10.09 6.38 10.10
N PRO A 10 -9.22 6.90 9.21
CA PRO A 10 -9.69 7.78 8.16
C PRO A 10 -10.55 6.92 7.23
N SER A 11 -11.86 6.99 7.44
CA SER A 11 -12.89 6.51 6.54
C SER A 11 -12.72 7.18 5.17
N SER A 12 -11.94 6.55 4.29
CA SER A 12 -12.11 6.67 2.85
C SER A 12 -12.83 5.40 2.40
N PRO A 13 -14.16 5.41 2.22
CA PRO A 13 -14.97 4.20 2.01
C PRO A 13 -14.73 3.49 0.66
N LEU A 14 -13.67 3.85 -0.07
CA LEU A 14 -13.37 3.36 -1.41
C LEU A 14 -12.00 2.69 -1.53
N LEU A 15 -11.08 2.90 -0.56
CA LEU A 15 -9.74 2.33 -0.59
C LEU A 15 -9.53 1.43 0.64
N ARG A 16 -9.28 0.13 0.41
CA ARG A 16 -8.94 -0.83 1.46
C ARG A 16 -7.45 -0.72 1.76
N LEU A 17 -7.07 0.31 2.51
CA LEU A 17 -5.70 0.61 2.86
C LEU A 17 -5.58 0.75 4.38
N ARG A 18 -4.65 0.02 4.97
CA ARG A 18 -4.22 0.12 6.36
C ARG A 18 -2.79 0.61 6.39
N LEU A 19 -2.50 1.65 7.15
CA LEU A 19 -1.15 2.18 7.29
C LEU A 19 -0.70 2.05 8.74
N ALA A 20 0.55 1.67 8.95
CA ALA A 20 1.11 1.60 10.29
C ALA A 20 1.31 3.03 10.84
N PRO A 21 0.95 3.30 12.11
CA PRO A 21 1.33 4.55 12.76
C PRO A 21 2.86 4.64 12.78
N ARG A 22 3.42 5.80 12.42
CA ARG A 22 4.88 6.04 12.49
C ARG A 22 5.34 6.08 13.95
N ALA A 23 5.60 4.91 14.54
CA ALA A 23 6.07 4.77 15.92
C ALA A 23 7.60 4.60 16.03
N GLY A 24 8.37 5.17 15.11
CA GLY A 24 9.83 5.31 15.26
C GLY A 24 10.66 4.03 15.09
N MET A 25 10.06 2.87 14.86
CA MET A 25 10.79 1.60 14.64
C MET A 25 10.97 1.33 13.14
N PRO A 26 12.15 0.88 12.67
CA PRO A 26 12.34 0.44 11.29
C PRO A 26 11.51 -0.82 11.04
N ARG A 27 10.31 -0.65 10.47
CA ARG A 27 9.48 -1.76 10.00
C ARG A 27 9.80 -2.06 8.54
N ARG A 28 9.72 -3.35 8.19
CA ARG A 28 9.88 -3.81 6.81
C ARG A 28 8.67 -3.46 5.93
N ILE A 29 7.51 -3.20 6.54
CA ILE A 29 6.23 -2.91 5.89
C ILE A 29 5.60 -1.70 6.58
N ASP A 30 5.34 -0.65 5.82
CA ASP A 30 4.75 0.63 6.26
C ASP A 30 3.21 0.62 6.20
N GLY A 31 2.63 -0.34 5.49
CA GLY A 31 1.19 -0.47 5.33
C GLY A 31 0.78 -1.74 4.59
N ALA A 32 -0.52 -1.98 4.56
CA ALA A 32 -1.16 -3.02 3.78
C ALA A 32 -2.25 -2.43 2.91
N TRP A 33 -2.30 -2.87 1.67
CA TRP A 33 -3.20 -2.40 0.65
C TRP A 33 -3.89 -3.60 0.02
N TRP A 34 -5.21 -3.57 0.01
CA TRP A 34 -6.03 -4.60 -0.62
C TRP A 34 -6.67 -4.03 -1.90
N PRO A 35 -6.02 -4.20 -3.07
CA PRO A 35 -6.60 -3.79 -4.34
C PRO A 35 -7.90 -4.54 -4.63
N ARG A 36 -8.75 -3.95 -5.49
CA ARG A 36 -9.94 -4.65 -6.01
C ARG A 36 -9.66 -5.50 -7.23
N SER A 37 -8.56 -5.25 -7.94
CA SER A 37 -8.17 -5.95 -9.16
C SER A 37 -6.66 -5.82 -9.38
N TYR A 38 -6.06 -6.70 -10.18
CA TYR A 38 -4.65 -6.58 -10.59
C TYR A 38 -4.39 -5.51 -11.66
N GLU A 39 -5.36 -4.63 -11.90
CA GLU A 39 -5.31 -3.52 -12.85
C GLU A 39 -4.67 -2.29 -12.21
N LEU A 40 -3.34 -2.21 -12.29
CA LEU A 40 -2.61 -1.11 -11.66
C LEU A 40 -3.02 0.26 -12.19
N LEU A 41 -3.49 0.35 -13.44
CA LEU A 41 -3.93 1.62 -14.05
C LEU A 41 -5.10 2.27 -13.30
N VAL A 42 -6.00 1.44 -12.78
CA VAL A 42 -7.21 1.86 -12.06
C VAL A 42 -6.91 1.98 -10.56
N GLU A 43 -6.09 1.07 -10.06
CA GLU A 43 -5.79 0.93 -8.65
C GLU A 43 -4.77 1.98 -8.15
N LEU A 44 -3.80 2.40 -8.98
CA LEU A 44 -2.81 3.44 -8.60
C LEU A 44 -3.43 4.80 -8.25
N PRO A 45 -4.31 5.38 -9.09
CA PRO A 45 -4.96 6.63 -8.75
C PRO A 45 -5.73 6.54 -7.44
N ARG A 46 -6.40 5.42 -7.19
CA ARG A 46 -7.13 5.19 -5.93
C ARG A 46 -6.17 5.11 -4.75
N LEU A 47 -5.08 4.35 -4.90
CA LEU A 47 -4.04 4.22 -3.88
C LEU A 47 -3.47 5.58 -3.52
N LEU A 48 -2.98 6.33 -4.51
CA LEU A 48 -2.39 7.66 -4.28
C LEU A 48 -3.38 8.66 -3.69
N ALA A 49 -4.68 8.54 -3.98
CA ALA A 49 -5.72 9.38 -3.38
C ALA A 49 -5.92 9.12 -1.88
N GLY A 50 -5.75 7.88 -1.43
CA GLY A 50 -5.91 7.52 -0.01
C GLY A 50 -4.60 7.52 0.78
N LEU A 51 -3.46 7.75 0.14
CA LEU A 51 -2.20 7.93 0.86
C LEU A 51 -2.21 9.25 1.65
N PRO A 52 -1.71 9.25 2.89
CA PRO A 52 -1.63 10.45 3.70
C PRO A 52 -0.59 11.41 3.09
N GLN A 53 -0.87 12.70 3.17
CA GLN A 53 0.04 13.77 2.72
C GLN A 53 1.43 13.68 3.38
N ALA A 54 1.51 13.02 4.54
CA ALA A 54 2.76 12.73 5.23
C ALA A 54 3.72 11.82 4.45
N TRP A 55 3.27 11.09 3.42
CA TRP A 55 4.13 10.24 2.58
C TRP A 55 4.72 11.03 1.40
N GLY A 56 4.15 12.20 1.11
CA GLY A 56 4.56 13.09 0.02
C GLY A 56 4.13 12.58 -1.36
N HIS A 57 4.68 13.21 -2.39
CA HIS A 57 4.40 12.85 -3.78
C HIS A 57 5.18 11.60 -4.17
N ILE A 58 4.46 10.57 -4.59
CA ILE A 58 5.06 9.31 -5.04
C ILE A 58 5.50 9.47 -6.49
N SER A 59 6.81 9.40 -6.76
CA SER A 59 7.35 9.55 -8.11
C SER A 59 7.64 8.22 -8.80
N SER A 60 7.77 7.13 -8.04
CA SER A 60 8.03 5.81 -8.58
C SER A 60 7.33 4.74 -7.75
N VAL A 61 6.79 3.75 -8.43
CA VAL A 61 6.10 2.60 -7.85
C VAL A 61 6.68 1.35 -8.44
N THR A 62 7.19 0.47 -7.60
CA THR A 62 7.73 -0.82 -7.99
C THR A 62 6.77 -1.90 -7.53
N VAL A 63 6.31 -2.70 -8.48
CA VAL A 63 5.37 -3.81 -8.24
C VAL A 63 5.97 -5.11 -8.72
N ASN A 64 5.48 -6.24 -8.21
CA ASN A 64 5.91 -7.53 -8.74
C ASN A 64 5.30 -7.75 -10.14
N GLY A 65 6.15 -8.01 -11.12
CA GLY A 65 5.71 -8.21 -12.50
C GLY A 65 4.95 -9.52 -12.73
N ALA A 66 5.09 -10.53 -11.87
CA ALA A 66 4.38 -11.79 -11.99
C ALA A 66 2.92 -11.69 -11.53
N THR A 67 2.60 -10.80 -10.59
CA THR A 67 1.26 -10.64 -10.01
C THR A 67 0.47 -9.48 -10.63
N TRP A 68 1.15 -8.40 -11.03
CA TRP A 68 0.48 -7.21 -11.59
C TRP A 68 0.44 -7.23 -13.13
N SER A 69 -0.72 -6.86 -13.68
CA SER A 69 -0.97 -6.78 -15.12
C SER A 69 -0.03 -5.78 -15.82
N ALA A 70 0.11 -5.87 -17.15
CA ALA A 70 1.11 -5.10 -17.90
C ALA A 70 0.94 -3.57 -17.69
N THR A 71 1.94 -2.95 -17.07
CA THR A 71 1.93 -1.52 -16.77
C THR A 71 2.74 -0.72 -17.79
N PRO A 72 2.26 0.45 -18.25
CA PRO A 72 3.09 1.41 -18.96
C PRO A 72 4.22 1.85 -18.03
N GLY A 73 5.47 1.98 -18.53
CA GLY A 73 6.61 2.31 -17.66
C GLY A 73 6.49 3.66 -16.92
N ARG A 74 5.51 4.50 -17.29
CA ARG A 74 5.15 5.75 -16.62
C ARG A 74 3.65 5.97 -16.74
N MET A 75 3.06 6.60 -15.72
CA MET A 75 1.65 6.97 -15.67
C MET A 75 1.51 8.39 -15.11
N LEU A 76 0.58 9.16 -15.64
CA LEU A 76 0.19 10.45 -15.07
C LEU A 76 -0.97 10.24 -14.08
N VAL A 77 -0.76 10.55 -12.80
CA VAL A 77 -1.76 10.42 -11.73
C VAL A 77 -1.85 11.74 -10.97
N PHE A 78 -3.03 12.34 -10.83
CA PHE A 78 -3.18 13.65 -10.16
C PHE A 78 -2.14 14.69 -10.58
N ASN A 79 -1.93 14.84 -11.89
CA ASN A 79 -0.94 15.78 -12.46
C ASN A 79 0.52 15.49 -12.06
N GLN A 80 0.83 14.28 -11.59
CA GLN A 80 2.18 13.83 -11.25
C GLN A 80 2.58 12.63 -12.11
N VAL A 81 3.83 12.60 -12.59
CA VAL A 81 4.35 11.46 -13.36
C VAL A 81 4.89 10.41 -12.40
N VAL A 82 4.19 9.29 -12.31
CA VAL A 82 4.55 8.13 -11.52
C VAL A 82 5.24 7.11 -12.43
N ARG A 83 6.49 6.79 -12.13
CA ARG A 83 7.24 5.75 -12.86
C ARG A 83 6.82 4.38 -12.36
N LEU A 84 6.37 3.51 -13.26
CA LEU A 84 5.98 2.15 -12.91
C LEU A 84 7.13 1.22 -13.25
N ARG A 85 7.68 0.59 -12.22
CA ARG A 85 8.73 -0.40 -12.32
C ARG A 85 8.15 -1.76 -11.99
N ARG A 86 8.53 -2.76 -12.77
CA ARG A 86 8.22 -4.15 -12.48
C ARG A 86 9.50 -4.83 -12.03
N SER A 87 9.43 -5.56 -10.93
CA SER A 87 10.50 -6.43 -10.48
C SER A 87 9.99 -7.85 -10.45
N THR A 88 10.64 -8.76 -11.17
CA THR A 88 10.37 -10.21 -11.11
C THR A 88 11.18 -10.91 -10.03
N THR A 89 12.18 -10.22 -9.47
CA THR A 89 13.10 -10.73 -8.43
C THR A 89 12.73 -10.25 -7.03
N MET A 90 11.56 -9.62 -6.87
CA MET A 90 11.07 -9.24 -5.54
C MET A 90 10.82 -10.50 -4.72
N SER A 91 11.55 -10.64 -3.60
CA SER A 91 11.37 -11.76 -2.67
C SER A 91 9.96 -11.82 -2.06
N ALA A 92 9.22 -10.73 -2.09
CA ALA A 92 7.83 -10.66 -1.66
C ALA A 92 6.93 -10.35 -2.88
N PRO A 93 6.19 -11.33 -3.41
CA PRO A 93 5.31 -11.12 -4.56
C PRO A 93 4.14 -10.18 -4.28
N ASP A 94 3.73 -10.16 -3.02
CA ASP A 94 2.62 -9.40 -2.47
C ASP A 94 3.10 -8.11 -1.83
N THR A 95 4.04 -7.40 -2.46
CA THR A 95 4.54 -6.13 -1.93
C THR A 95 4.66 -5.10 -3.05
N VAL A 96 4.36 -3.85 -2.71
CA VAL A 96 4.48 -2.67 -3.57
C VAL A 96 5.38 -1.68 -2.88
N CYS A 97 6.44 -1.29 -3.57
CA CYS A 97 7.39 -0.31 -3.07
C CYS A 97 7.11 1.04 -3.71
N LEU A 98 6.70 2.01 -2.91
CA LEU A 98 6.48 3.39 -3.31
C LEU A 98 7.71 4.22 -2.96
N LEU A 99 8.20 5.01 -3.91
CA LEU A 99 9.33 5.90 -3.75
C LEU A 99 8.86 7.34 -3.89
N ALA A 100 9.04 8.11 -2.83
CA ALA A 100 8.84 9.54 -2.77
C ALA A 100 10.20 10.23 -2.67
N PRO A 101 10.63 11.02 -3.67
CA PRO A 101 11.96 11.63 -3.66
C PRO A 101 12.12 12.63 -2.50
N SER A 102 11.01 13.20 -2.00
CA SER A 102 11.00 14.14 -0.89
C SER A 102 10.97 13.48 0.50
N ARG A 103 10.67 12.17 0.59
CA ARG A 103 10.33 11.50 1.87
C ARG A 103 11.02 10.15 2.09
N GLY A 104 11.35 9.42 1.03
CA GLY A 104 11.99 8.12 1.08
C GLY A 104 11.20 6.99 0.41
N ARG A 105 11.48 5.77 0.86
CA ARG A 105 10.86 4.53 0.39
C ARG A 105 9.77 4.08 1.37
N TRP A 106 8.65 3.61 0.84
CA TRP A 106 7.54 3.02 1.58
C TRP A 106 7.23 1.64 1.00
N ASP A 107 7.15 0.63 1.85
CA ASP A 107 6.80 -0.73 1.43
C ASP A 107 5.39 -1.08 1.90
N LEU A 108 4.50 -1.38 0.96
CA LEU A 108 3.12 -1.76 1.21
C LEU A 108 2.93 -3.25 0.91
N LEU A 109 2.38 -4.02 1.85
CA LEU A 109 1.89 -5.36 1.56
C LEU A 109 0.65 -5.28 0.67
N VAL A 110 0.56 -6.11 -0.37
CA VAL A 110 -0.60 -6.23 -1.23
C VAL A 110 -1.38 -7.46 -0.84
N VAL A 111 -2.64 -7.31 -0.45
CA VAL A 111 -3.51 -8.48 -0.26
C VAL A 111 -4.15 -8.83 -1.60
N PRO A 112 -4.11 -10.09 -2.06
CA PRO A 112 -4.77 -10.49 -3.31
C PRO A 112 -6.26 -10.11 -3.31
N PRO A 113 -6.81 -9.57 -4.41
CA PRO A 113 -8.24 -9.24 -4.52
C PRO A 113 -9.16 -10.46 -4.32
N ASP A 114 -8.68 -11.67 -4.66
CA ASP A 114 -9.37 -12.95 -4.44
C ASP A 114 -9.44 -13.38 -2.96
N THR A 115 -8.70 -12.71 -2.07
CA THR A 115 -8.73 -13.01 -0.63
C THR A 115 -10.08 -12.64 -0.05
N LEU A 116 -10.69 -13.53 0.72
CA LEU A 116 -11.95 -13.24 1.41
C LEU A 116 -11.77 -12.08 2.41
N PRO A 117 -12.77 -11.20 2.58
CA PRO A 117 -12.71 -10.10 3.53
C PRO A 117 -12.37 -10.54 4.96
N ASP A 118 -12.93 -11.67 5.40
CA ASP A 118 -12.64 -12.28 6.71
C ASP A 118 -11.17 -12.64 6.94
N THR A 119 -10.42 -12.92 5.87
CA THR A 119 -8.98 -13.21 5.92
C THR A 119 -8.15 -11.97 5.62
N ALA A 120 -8.65 -11.07 4.77
CA ALA A 120 -7.94 -9.87 4.35
C ALA A 120 -7.79 -8.86 5.48
N GLU A 121 -8.83 -8.62 6.28
CA GLU A 121 -8.76 -7.71 7.44
C GLU A 121 -7.67 -8.11 8.45
N PRO A 122 -7.63 -9.36 8.97
CA PRO A 122 -6.58 -9.76 9.91
C PRO A 122 -5.19 -9.78 9.27
N LEU A 123 -5.06 -10.12 7.97
CA LEU A 123 -3.77 -10.00 7.27
C LEU A 123 -3.30 -8.55 7.19
N MET A 124 -4.18 -7.62 6.86
CA MET A 124 -3.84 -6.20 6.82
C MET A 124 -3.49 -5.66 8.21
N ALA A 125 -4.19 -6.11 9.25
CA ALA A 125 -3.90 -5.76 10.65
C ALA A 125 -2.53 -6.29 11.08
N ALA A 126 -2.25 -7.57 10.84
CA ALA A 126 -0.96 -8.19 11.13
C ALA A 126 0.19 -7.52 10.37
N ALA A 127 -0.03 -7.10 9.13
CA ALA A 127 0.96 -6.42 8.32
C ALA A 127 1.35 -5.03 8.86
N VAL A 128 0.37 -4.29 9.41
CA VAL A 128 0.65 -3.04 10.15
C VAL A 128 1.03 -3.31 11.61
N GLY A 129 1.22 -4.58 11.97
CA GLY A 129 1.49 -5.10 13.30
C GLY A 129 0.63 -4.48 14.39
N ASP A 130 -0.67 -4.37 14.07
CA ASP A 130 -1.76 -4.43 15.03
C ASP A 130 -1.88 -5.92 15.38
N ASP A 131 -1.09 -6.36 16.35
CA ASP A 131 -1.23 -7.70 16.93
C ASP A 131 -2.39 -7.61 17.93
N PRO A 132 -3.55 -8.24 17.67
CA PRO A 132 -4.61 -8.30 18.65
C PRO A 132 -4.17 -9.29 19.73
N ILE A 133 -3.71 -8.76 20.87
CA ILE A 133 -3.51 -9.52 22.11
C ILE A 133 -4.85 -10.12 22.58
#